data_AF-A0A165I7L9-F1
#
_entry.id   AF-A0A165I7L9-F1
#
_cell.length_a   1.000
_cell.length_b   1.000
_cell.length_c   1.000
_cell.angle_alpha   90.00
_cell.angle_beta   90.00
_cell.angle_gamma   90.00
#
_symmetry.space_group_name_H-M   'P 1'
#
loop_
_entity.id
_entity.type
_entity.pdbx_description
1 polymer ?
#
loop_
_entity_poly.entity_id
_entity_poly.type
_entity_poly.pdbx_seq_one_letter_code
_entity_poly.pdbx_strand_id
1 'polypeptide(L)'
;MFAASLFALALSAFATASLAPRATATVDCVTKFAGILSTNATAYKSFTLNSAGQVAYLGTGASPLVVQFQVCQSLQKSNQVPNTQTGRLFVPSQGKCIGTTNNSNAAAPYYTTLVKCGTGVSQRFQVYTNQNNAIYWYGATAADGTFFQGGCGKLGYKSNAAGTPVITHTGEQITLECNSNAPFHLTNRAA
;
A
#
# COMPACT_ATOMS: atom_id res chain seq x y z
N MET A 1 8.08 80.45 35.24
CA MET A 1 7.86 79.86 33.90
C MET A 1 7.15 78.53 34.09
N PHE A 2 5.92 78.39 33.60
CA PHE A 2 5.16 77.14 33.72
C PHE A 2 5.33 76.31 32.45
N ALA A 3 5.77 75.06 32.58
CA ALA A 3 5.81 74.09 31.50
C ALA A 3 4.59 73.17 31.59
N ALA A 4 3.77 73.13 30.54
CA ALA A 4 2.63 72.23 30.44
C ALA A 4 3.04 70.96 29.68
N SER A 5 3.05 69.81 30.35
CA SER A 5 3.32 68.52 29.72
C SER A 5 2.03 67.90 29.19
N LEU A 6 1.95 67.68 27.87
CA LEU A 6 0.82 66.99 27.25
C LEU A 6 0.85 65.49 27.56
N PHE A 7 -0.28 64.96 28.02
CA PHE A 7 -0.55 63.52 28.04
C PHE A 7 -0.97 63.05 26.63
N ALA A 8 -0.20 62.14 26.03
CA ALA A 8 -0.58 61.47 24.79
C ALA A 8 -1.19 60.09 25.10
N LEU A 9 -2.47 59.89 24.78
CA LEU A 9 -3.11 58.57 24.84
C LEU A 9 -2.62 57.70 23.69
N ALA A 10 -1.94 56.60 24.01
CA ALA A 10 -1.62 55.56 23.04
C ALA A 10 -2.83 54.61 22.86
N LEU A 11 -3.47 54.65 21.69
CA LEU A 11 -4.48 53.65 21.32
C LEU A 11 -3.79 52.34 20.93
N SER A 12 -3.91 51.32 21.78
CA SER A 12 -3.48 49.95 21.46
C SER A 12 -4.44 49.31 20.46
N ALA A 13 -4.02 49.23 19.20
CA ALA A 13 -4.75 48.50 18.16
C ALA A 13 -4.69 46.99 18.42
N PHE A 14 -5.82 46.39 18.80
CA PHE A 14 -5.95 44.94 18.90
C PHE A 14 -5.95 44.33 17.49
N ALA A 15 -4.80 43.79 17.08
CA ALA A 15 -4.71 42.97 15.88
C ALA A 15 -5.52 41.68 16.07
N THR A 16 -6.73 41.63 15.50
CA THR A 16 -7.53 40.42 15.42
C THR A 16 -6.82 39.41 14.51
N ALA A 17 -6.07 38.48 15.13
CA ALA A 17 -5.45 37.38 14.44
C ALA A 17 -6.54 36.50 13.81
N SER A 18 -6.77 36.73 12.51
CA SER A 18 -7.65 35.90 11.68
C SER A 18 -7.14 34.46 11.70
N LEU A 19 -7.85 33.60 12.43
CA LEU A 19 -7.68 32.16 12.37
C LEU A 19 -8.16 31.68 11.01
N ALA A 20 -7.30 31.82 10.00
CA ALA A 20 -7.54 31.27 8.67
C ALA A 20 -7.86 29.77 8.83
N PRO A 21 -9.00 29.28 8.29
CA PRO A 21 -9.37 27.89 8.42
C PRO A 21 -8.29 27.03 7.78
N ARG A 22 -7.64 26.19 8.61
CA ARG A 22 -6.59 25.28 8.16
C ARG A 22 -7.18 24.37 7.09
N ALA A 23 -6.76 24.56 5.85
CA ALA A 23 -7.21 23.74 4.73
C ALA A 23 -7.00 22.26 5.07
N THR A 24 -8.10 21.54 5.28
CA THR A 24 -8.11 20.10 5.51
C THR A 24 -7.76 19.42 4.20
N ALA A 25 -6.47 19.14 4.02
CA ALA A 25 -6.00 18.34 2.90
C ALA A 25 -6.83 17.06 2.82
N THR A 26 -7.50 16.84 1.68
CA THR A 26 -8.35 15.68 1.47
C THR A 26 -7.53 14.41 1.64
N VAL A 27 -7.98 13.51 2.53
CA VAL A 27 -7.28 12.26 2.82
C VAL A 27 -7.40 11.34 1.61
N ASP A 28 -6.31 11.24 0.82
CA ASP A 28 -6.25 10.43 -0.40
C ASP A 28 -6.54 8.94 -0.15
N CYS A 29 -6.01 8.41 0.97
CA CYS A 29 -6.05 6.98 1.28
C CYS A 29 -6.71 6.71 2.63
N VAL A 30 -7.75 5.88 2.65
CA VAL A 30 -8.49 5.48 3.86
C VAL A 30 -8.31 3.99 4.11
N THR A 31 -7.93 3.62 5.33
CA THR A 31 -7.81 2.20 5.74
C THR A 31 -9.18 1.54 5.72
N LYS A 32 -9.31 0.50 4.89
CA LYS A 32 -10.53 -0.30 4.75
C LYS A 32 -10.49 -1.56 5.61
N PHE A 33 -9.32 -2.22 5.64
CA PHE A 33 -9.06 -3.42 6.43
C PHE A 33 -7.65 -3.38 7.01
N ALA A 34 -7.44 -4.01 8.16
CA ALA A 34 -6.14 -4.20 8.78
C ALA A 34 -6.00 -5.65 9.23
N GLY A 35 -4.79 -6.21 9.14
CA GLY A 35 -4.55 -7.60 9.52
C GLY A 35 -3.15 -8.06 9.15
N ILE A 36 -2.90 -9.35 9.34
CA ILE A 36 -1.67 -10.02 8.96
C ILE A 36 -1.77 -10.43 7.50
N LEU A 37 -0.77 -10.04 6.69
CA LEU A 37 -0.67 -10.45 5.30
C LEU A 37 -0.34 -11.95 5.25
N SER A 38 -1.22 -12.74 4.62
CA SER A 38 -1.19 -14.20 4.65
C SER A 38 -1.45 -14.84 3.29
N THR A 39 -1.01 -16.09 3.14
CA THR A 39 -1.17 -16.95 1.94
C THR A 39 -2.60 -17.46 1.77
N ASN A 40 -3.08 -17.68 0.54
CA ASN A 40 -4.31 -18.42 0.23
C ASN A 40 -4.14 -19.96 0.30
N ALA A 41 -3.35 -20.46 1.25
CA ALA A 41 -3.19 -21.90 1.49
C ALA A 41 -4.27 -22.41 2.47
N THR A 42 -4.50 -23.73 2.51
CA THR A 42 -5.52 -24.38 3.37
C THR A 42 -5.41 -24.02 4.85
N ALA A 43 -4.22 -23.62 5.30
CA ALA A 43 -4.03 -22.80 6.49
C ALA A 43 -3.36 -21.48 6.07
N TYR A 44 -3.96 -20.34 6.43
CA TYR A 44 -3.42 -19.01 6.16
C TYR A 44 -2.11 -18.78 6.90
N LYS A 45 -0.97 -19.05 6.26
CA LYS A 45 0.36 -18.79 6.82
C LYS A 45 0.77 -17.34 6.59
N SER A 46 1.37 -16.71 7.58
CA SER A 46 1.77 -15.29 7.49
C SER A 46 3.02 -15.09 6.63
N PHE A 47 3.03 -14.01 5.87
CA PHE A 47 4.27 -13.42 5.34
C PHE A 47 4.99 -12.61 6.44
N THR A 48 6.27 -12.31 6.22
CA THR A 48 7.11 -11.46 7.06
C THR A 48 7.88 -10.45 6.19
N LEU A 49 8.78 -9.67 6.80
CA LEU A 49 9.78 -8.88 6.08
C LEU A 49 11.17 -9.45 6.35
N ASN A 50 11.99 -9.58 5.31
CA ASN A 50 13.41 -9.88 5.49
C ASN A 50 14.21 -8.61 5.86
N SER A 51 15.51 -8.78 6.13
CA SER A 51 16.42 -7.68 6.50
C SER A 51 16.56 -6.57 5.45
N ALA A 52 16.24 -6.85 4.18
CA ALA A 52 16.23 -5.88 3.09
C ALA A 52 14.87 -5.15 2.94
N GLY A 53 13.90 -5.41 3.83
CA GLY A 53 12.55 -4.83 3.73
C GLY A 53 11.74 -5.37 2.55
N GLN A 54 11.99 -6.60 2.14
CA GLN A 54 11.23 -7.29 1.10
C GLN A 54 10.21 -8.23 1.75
N VAL A 55 9.06 -8.46 1.11
CA VAL A 55 8.09 -9.44 1.61
C VAL A 55 8.67 -10.84 1.45
N ALA A 56 8.68 -11.58 2.55
CA ALA A 56 9.31 -12.89 2.65
C ALA A 56 8.35 -13.91 3.27
N TYR A 57 8.66 -15.20 3.12
CA TYR A 57 7.84 -16.29 3.67
C TYR A 57 8.70 -17.35 4.35
N LEU A 58 8.47 -17.55 5.65
CA LEU A 58 9.22 -18.53 6.45
C LEU A 58 8.40 -19.79 6.79
N GLY A 59 7.08 -19.78 6.57
CA GLY A 59 6.15 -20.86 6.97
C GLY A 59 5.96 -21.08 8.49
N THR A 60 6.80 -20.44 9.33
CA THR A 60 6.82 -20.58 10.79
C THR A 60 5.78 -19.74 11.54
N GLY A 61 5.14 -18.77 10.88
CA GLY A 61 4.25 -17.80 11.54
C GLY A 61 4.97 -16.71 12.35
N ALA A 62 6.30 -16.76 12.45
CA ALA A 62 7.09 -15.81 13.24
C ALA A 62 7.16 -14.43 12.59
N SER A 63 7.16 -13.37 13.42
CA SER A 63 7.20 -11.97 13.00
C SER A 63 6.19 -11.64 11.87
N PRO A 64 4.88 -11.86 12.09
CA PRO A 64 3.86 -11.73 11.06
C PRO A 64 3.77 -10.29 10.54
N LEU A 65 3.72 -10.12 9.21
CA LEU A 65 3.64 -8.83 8.54
C LEU A 65 2.24 -8.22 8.67
N VAL A 66 2.05 -7.39 9.70
CA VAL A 66 0.83 -6.60 9.89
C VAL A 66 0.78 -5.43 8.91
N VAL A 67 -0.32 -5.35 8.16
CA VAL A 67 -0.55 -4.33 7.13
C VAL A 67 -1.97 -3.76 7.22
N GLN A 68 -2.18 -2.64 6.53
CA GLN A 68 -3.47 -2.03 6.28
C GLN A 68 -3.70 -1.97 4.78
N PHE A 69 -4.82 -2.52 4.30
CA PHE A 69 -5.29 -2.20 2.95
C PHE A 69 -5.98 -0.84 2.98
N GLN A 70 -5.38 0.12 2.28
CA GLN A 70 -5.88 1.49 2.17
C GLN A 70 -6.44 1.70 0.76
N VAL A 71 -7.73 2.00 0.66
CA VAL A 71 -8.35 2.44 -0.60
C VAL A 71 -7.89 3.86 -0.87
N CYS A 72 -7.30 4.12 -2.03
CA CYS A 72 -6.69 5.41 -2.37
C CYS A 72 -7.33 6.01 -3.62
N GLN A 73 -7.77 7.27 -3.56
CA GLN A 73 -8.40 7.94 -4.70
C GLN A 73 -7.41 8.11 -5.87
N SER A 74 -6.18 8.51 -5.57
CA SER A 74 -5.07 8.68 -6.53
C SER A 74 -4.65 7.40 -7.27
N LEU A 75 -4.96 6.22 -6.73
CA LEU A 75 -4.61 4.94 -7.33
C LEU A 75 -5.73 4.36 -8.20
N GLN A 76 -6.96 4.90 -8.12
CA GLN A 76 -8.08 4.49 -8.97
C GLN A 76 -7.76 4.71 -10.45
N LYS A 77 -8.43 3.93 -11.32
CA LYS A 77 -8.47 4.19 -12.77
C LYS A 77 -9.91 4.41 -13.23
N SER A 78 -10.07 5.02 -14.40
CA SER A 78 -11.35 5.09 -15.12
C SER A 78 -11.91 3.69 -15.42
N ASN A 79 -11.03 2.78 -15.84
CA ASN A 79 -11.39 1.43 -16.26
C ASN A 79 -11.30 0.49 -15.05
N GLN A 80 -12.19 0.67 -14.07
CA GLN A 80 -12.27 -0.20 -12.89
C GLN A 80 -12.61 -1.64 -13.29
N VAL A 81 -11.92 -2.60 -12.68
CA VAL A 81 -12.30 -4.01 -12.79
C VAL A 81 -13.53 -4.24 -11.91
N PRO A 82 -14.64 -4.81 -12.41
CA PRO A 82 -15.83 -5.07 -11.61
C PRO A 82 -15.52 -5.86 -10.34
N ASN A 83 -16.22 -5.54 -9.24
CA ASN A 83 -16.01 -6.14 -7.92
C ASN A 83 -14.60 -5.94 -7.33
N THR A 84 -13.85 -4.93 -7.77
CA THR A 84 -12.56 -4.59 -7.16
C THR A 84 -12.58 -3.27 -6.39
N GLN A 85 -11.71 -3.16 -5.39
CA GLN A 85 -11.32 -1.88 -4.80
C GLN A 85 -9.82 -1.71 -4.99
N THR A 86 -9.41 -0.63 -5.65
CA THR A 86 -8.00 -0.32 -5.88
C THR A 86 -7.42 0.44 -4.68
N GLY A 87 -6.19 0.12 -4.29
CA GLY A 87 -5.56 0.68 -3.09
C GLY A 87 -4.10 0.30 -2.97
N ARG A 88 -3.57 0.37 -1.74
CA ARG A 88 -2.19 -0.01 -1.38
C ARG A 88 -2.13 -0.79 -0.07
N LEU A 89 -1.07 -1.57 0.11
CA LEU A 89 -0.75 -2.22 1.38
C LEU A 89 0.25 -1.35 2.17
N PHE A 90 -0.25 -0.66 3.20
CA PHE A 90 0.56 0.13 4.13
C PHE A 90 1.05 -0.75 5.28
N VAL A 91 2.31 -0.57 5.69
CA VAL A 91 2.97 -1.28 6.81
C VAL A 91 3.18 -0.29 7.96
N PRO A 92 2.30 -0.27 8.99
CA PRO A 92 2.30 0.79 10.00
C PRO A 92 3.60 0.88 10.79
N SER A 93 4.20 -0.26 11.14
CA SER A 93 5.47 -0.35 11.88
C SER A 93 6.68 0.21 11.13
N GLN A 94 6.55 0.49 9.83
CA GLN A 94 7.63 0.95 8.96
C GLN A 94 7.35 2.32 8.33
N GLY A 95 6.14 2.87 8.49
CA GLY A 95 5.72 4.11 7.81
C GLY A 95 5.79 4.06 6.28
N LYS A 96 5.78 2.84 5.70
CA LYS A 96 6.04 2.55 4.29
C LYS A 96 4.95 1.69 3.68
N CYS A 97 4.92 1.62 2.36
CA CYS A 97 3.99 0.80 1.60
C CYS A 97 4.74 -0.33 0.90
N ILE A 98 4.10 -1.49 0.77
CA ILE A 98 4.62 -2.55 -0.10
C ILE A 98 4.50 -2.05 -1.54
N GLY A 99 5.58 -2.20 -2.30
CA GLY A 99 5.58 -1.97 -3.74
C GLY A 99 6.51 -2.94 -4.45
N THR A 100 6.49 -2.91 -5.78
CA THR A 100 7.38 -3.74 -6.62
C THR A 100 8.57 -2.93 -7.15
N THR A 101 9.75 -3.57 -7.26
CA THR A 101 11.00 -2.90 -7.68
C THR A 101 11.24 -2.92 -9.18
N ASN A 102 10.88 -4.02 -9.85
CA ASN A 102 11.11 -4.26 -11.27
C ASN A 102 9.79 -4.24 -12.07
N ASN A 103 8.87 -3.38 -11.66
CA ASN A 103 7.52 -3.32 -12.22
C ASN A 103 7.46 -2.95 -13.72
N SER A 104 8.56 -2.47 -14.29
CA SER A 104 8.72 -2.14 -15.71
C SER A 104 9.13 -3.34 -16.57
N ASN A 105 9.48 -4.49 -15.96
CA ASN A 105 9.84 -5.68 -16.71
C ASN A 105 8.60 -6.20 -17.47
N ALA A 106 8.81 -6.68 -18.70
CA ALA A 106 7.76 -7.27 -19.52
C ALA A 106 7.41 -8.72 -19.13
N ALA A 107 8.26 -9.38 -18.34
CA ALA A 107 8.09 -10.76 -17.90
C ALA A 107 8.48 -10.95 -16.43
N ALA A 108 7.81 -11.91 -15.79
CA ALA A 108 8.05 -12.37 -14.43
C ALA A 108 9.46 -13.02 -14.29
N PRO A 109 10.02 -13.14 -13.07
CA PRO A 109 9.45 -12.81 -11.76
C PRO A 109 9.48 -11.32 -11.41
N TYR A 110 8.56 -10.90 -10.55
CA TYR A 110 8.55 -9.56 -9.95
C TYR A 110 8.82 -9.61 -8.44
N TYR A 111 9.46 -8.57 -7.93
CA TYR A 111 10.00 -8.53 -6.58
C TYR A 111 9.36 -7.42 -5.74
N THR A 112 9.12 -7.70 -4.47
CA THR A 112 8.56 -6.74 -3.51
C THR A 112 9.65 -6.01 -2.72
N THR A 113 9.37 -4.78 -2.29
CA THR A 113 10.13 -4.02 -1.29
C THR A 113 9.23 -3.02 -0.56
N LEU A 114 9.73 -2.42 0.52
CA LEU A 114 9.08 -1.29 1.18
C LEU A 114 9.53 0.04 0.57
N VAL A 115 8.58 0.76 0.00
CA VAL A 115 8.76 2.09 -0.61
C VAL A 115 8.05 3.18 0.21
N LYS A 116 8.44 4.44 0.00
CA LYS A 116 7.67 5.59 0.51
C LYS A 116 6.26 5.55 -0.10
N CYS A 117 5.25 5.60 0.76
CA CYS A 117 3.85 5.61 0.32
C CYS A 117 3.56 6.79 -0.62
N GLY A 118 2.90 6.52 -1.73
CA GLY A 118 2.54 7.54 -2.72
C GLY A 118 1.49 7.04 -3.72
N THR A 119 1.41 7.73 -4.86
CA THR A 119 0.49 7.45 -5.98
C THR A 119 1.12 6.53 -7.03
N GLY A 120 2.32 6.03 -6.76
CA GLY A 120 3.11 5.21 -7.67
C GLY A 120 2.41 3.89 -7.98
N VAL A 121 2.26 3.60 -9.27
CA VAL A 121 1.61 2.39 -9.77
C VAL A 121 2.22 1.10 -9.18
N SER A 122 3.52 1.10 -8.82
CA SER A 122 4.19 -0.03 -8.17
C SER A 122 3.63 -0.42 -6.81
N GLN A 123 2.84 0.45 -6.17
CA GLN A 123 2.19 0.25 -4.87
C GLN A 123 0.72 -0.14 -5.02
N ARG A 124 0.22 -0.33 -6.24
CA ARG A 124 -1.19 -0.60 -6.50
C ARG A 124 -1.52 -2.09 -6.27
N PHE A 125 -2.49 -2.31 -5.39
CA PHE A 125 -3.13 -3.59 -5.16
C PHE A 125 -4.64 -3.48 -5.41
N GLN A 126 -5.27 -4.58 -5.76
CA GLN A 126 -6.73 -4.70 -5.87
C GLN A 126 -7.25 -5.78 -4.94
N VAL A 127 -8.22 -5.43 -4.10
CA VAL A 127 -9.07 -6.37 -3.35
C VAL A 127 -10.22 -6.77 -4.26
N TYR A 128 -10.42 -8.07 -4.49
CA TYR A 128 -11.56 -8.63 -5.20
C TYR A 128 -12.64 -9.06 -4.19
N THR A 129 -13.71 -8.29 -4.08
CA THR A 129 -14.75 -8.50 -3.06
C THR A 129 -15.56 -9.77 -3.29
N ASN A 130 -15.65 -10.22 -4.55
CA ASN A 130 -16.28 -11.49 -4.95
C ASN A 130 -15.36 -12.72 -4.79
N GLN A 131 -14.14 -12.57 -4.28
CA GLN A 131 -13.16 -13.65 -4.09
C GLN A 131 -12.66 -13.69 -2.63
N ASN A 132 -13.57 -13.61 -1.65
CA ASN A 132 -13.22 -13.57 -0.22
C ASN A 132 -12.14 -12.50 0.12
N ASN A 133 -12.29 -11.30 -0.48
CA ASN A 133 -11.33 -10.20 -0.39
C ASN A 133 -9.89 -10.57 -0.81
N ALA A 134 -9.73 -11.49 -1.77
CA ALA A 134 -8.45 -11.81 -2.39
C ALA A 134 -7.74 -10.55 -2.88
N ILE A 135 -6.49 -10.37 -2.46
CA ILE A 135 -5.66 -9.22 -2.81
C ILE A 135 -4.62 -9.67 -3.83
N TYR A 136 -4.64 -9.03 -5.00
CA TYR A 136 -3.59 -9.16 -6.01
C TYR A 136 -2.83 -7.85 -6.12
N TRP A 137 -1.55 -7.92 -6.46
CA TRP A 137 -0.87 -6.74 -6.98
C TRP A 137 -1.38 -6.48 -8.40
N TYR A 138 -1.64 -5.22 -8.73
CA TYR A 138 -2.28 -4.88 -10.00
C TYR A 138 -1.66 -3.65 -10.66
N GLY A 139 -1.25 -3.82 -11.91
CA GLY A 139 -0.91 -2.71 -12.79
C GLY A 139 -1.06 -3.10 -14.25
N ALA A 140 -2.25 -3.00 -14.83
CA ALA A 140 -2.47 -3.30 -16.24
C ALA A 140 -2.71 -2.02 -17.04
N THR A 141 -2.15 -1.91 -18.28
CA THR A 141 -2.43 -0.89 -19.34
C THR A 141 -1.43 -0.96 -20.57
N ALA A 142 -1.71 -0.45 -21.80
CA ALA A 142 -0.76 -0.40 -22.97
C ALA A 142 -0.63 0.94 -23.76
N ALA A 143 -1.13 1.11 -25.00
CA ALA A 143 -0.72 2.22 -25.90
C ALA A 143 -1.62 3.48 -25.94
N ASP A 144 -2.81 3.44 -25.35
CA ASP A 144 -3.84 4.50 -25.29
C ASP A 144 -3.80 5.40 -24.03
N GLY A 145 -2.66 5.48 -23.33
CA GLY A 145 -2.47 6.26 -22.08
C GLY A 145 -1.97 5.44 -20.88
N THR A 146 -1.05 4.50 -21.13
CA THR A 146 -1.24 3.20 -20.51
C THR A 146 0.14 2.44 -20.32
N PHE A 147 0.26 1.48 -19.35
CA PHE A 147 1.47 0.83 -18.77
C PHE A 147 1.24 -0.67 -18.34
N PHE A 148 1.95 -1.70 -18.87
CA PHE A 148 1.79 -3.13 -18.49
C PHE A 148 2.72 -3.50 -17.34
N GLN A 149 2.34 -3.03 -16.17
CA GLN A 149 3.04 -3.35 -14.95
C GLN A 149 2.90 -4.84 -14.62
N GLY A 150 4.02 -5.51 -14.40
CA GLY A 150 4.00 -6.96 -14.26
C GLY A 150 3.80 -7.73 -15.58
N GLY A 151 3.80 -7.08 -16.76
CA GLY A 151 3.67 -7.73 -18.07
C GLY A 151 2.30 -8.34 -18.40
N CYS A 152 1.46 -8.59 -17.39
CA CYS A 152 0.18 -9.30 -17.50
C CYS A 152 -0.93 -8.71 -16.61
N GLY A 153 -0.69 -7.55 -16.00
CA GLY A 153 -1.71 -6.74 -15.33
C GLY A 153 -2.10 -7.17 -13.90
N LYS A 154 -2.34 -8.46 -13.66
CA LYS A 154 -2.64 -9.02 -12.33
C LYS A 154 -1.55 -10.00 -11.90
N LEU A 155 -0.93 -9.77 -10.75
CA LEU A 155 0.07 -10.66 -10.16
C LEU A 155 -0.40 -11.22 -8.82
N GLY A 156 -0.30 -12.54 -8.68
CA GLY A 156 -0.28 -13.24 -7.39
C GLY A 156 1.16 -13.61 -7.01
N TYR A 157 1.38 -14.12 -5.80
CA TYR A 157 2.70 -14.68 -5.45
C TYR A 157 2.90 -16.03 -6.14
N LYS A 158 4.16 -16.43 -6.37
CA LYS A 158 4.49 -17.77 -6.89
C LYS A 158 4.14 -18.83 -5.86
N SER A 159 3.29 -19.80 -6.21
CA SER A 159 2.90 -20.89 -5.31
C SER A 159 2.96 -22.26 -5.95
N ASN A 160 2.94 -23.30 -5.12
CA ASN A 160 2.61 -24.66 -5.55
C ASN A 160 1.08 -24.82 -5.68
N ALA A 161 0.63 -26.02 -6.06
CA ALA A 161 -0.80 -26.34 -6.23
C ALA A 161 -1.62 -26.25 -4.93
N ALA A 162 -0.98 -26.26 -3.74
CA ALA A 162 -1.63 -26.11 -2.44
C ALA A 162 -1.69 -24.64 -1.96
N GLY A 163 -1.29 -23.67 -2.79
CA GLY A 163 -1.25 -22.25 -2.43
C GLY A 163 -0.07 -21.84 -1.55
N THR A 164 0.85 -22.75 -1.22
CA THR A 164 2.06 -22.44 -0.45
C THR A 164 3.08 -21.72 -1.34
N PRO A 165 3.68 -20.60 -0.89
CA PRO A 165 4.72 -19.89 -1.64
C PRO A 165 5.89 -20.81 -2.03
N VAL A 166 6.33 -20.72 -3.29
CA VAL A 166 7.56 -21.39 -3.76
C VAL A 166 8.68 -20.37 -3.76
N ILE A 167 9.56 -20.50 -2.79
CA ILE A 167 10.66 -19.56 -2.57
C ILE A 167 11.89 -20.01 -3.37
N THR A 168 12.40 -19.09 -4.18
CA THR A 168 13.53 -19.31 -5.09
C THR A 168 14.64 -18.28 -4.93
N HIS A 169 14.53 -17.40 -3.92
CA HIS A 169 15.47 -16.30 -3.68
C HIS A 169 16.11 -16.38 -2.30
N THR A 170 17.38 -15.98 -2.25
CA THR A 170 18.14 -15.78 -1.01
C THR A 170 17.43 -14.77 -0.10
N GLY A 171 17.34 -15.07 1.20
CA GLY A 171 16.65 -14.20 2.17
C GLY A 171 15.12 -14.35 2.14
N GLU A 172 14.64 -15.52 1.70
CA GLU A 172 13.24 -15.96 1.73
C GLU A 172 12.22 -15.05 1.02
N GLN A 173 12.70 -14.21 0.09
CA GLN A 173 11.87 -13.25 -0.64
C GLN A 173 10.83 -13.96 -1.53
N ILE A 174 9.59 -13.48 -1.49
CA ILE A 174 8.55 -13.94 -2.43
C ILE A 174 8.75 -13.36 -3.83
N THR A 175 8.48 -14.17 -4.83
CA THR A 175 8.30 -13.71 -6.22
C THR A 175 6.81 -13.54 -6.51
N LEU A 176 6.48 -12.57 -7.36
CA LEU A 176 5.15 -12.42 -7.95
C LEU A 176 5.20 -12.86 -9.42
N GLU A 177 4.14 -13.52 -9.88
CA GLU A 177 4.06 -14.13 -11.21
C GLU A 177 2.71 -13.87 -11.89
N CYS A 178 2.77 -13.89 -13.22
CA CYS A 178 1.61 -13.82 -14.09
C CYS A 178 0.73 -15.04 -13.96
N ASN A 179 -0.58 -14.86 -14.08
CA ASN A 179 -1.60 -15.92 -14.03
C ASN A 179 -1.58 -16.75 -12.73
N SER A 180 -0.88 -16.29 -11.68
CA SER A 180 -0.95 -16.91 -10.36
C SER A 180 -2.37 -16.77 -9.79
N ASN A 181 -2.91 -17.91 -9.36
CA ASN A 181 -4.17 -18.01 -8.61
C ASN A 181 -3.94 -17.95 -7.09
N ALA A 182 -2.78 -17.46 -6.65
CA ALA A 182 -2.41 -17.31 -5.25
C ALA A 182 -2.45 -15.82 -4.83
N PRO A 183 -3.63 -15.31 -4.41
CA PRO A 183 -3.78 -13.98 -3.83
C PRO A 183 -3.25 -13.93 -2.41
N PHE A 184 -2.88 -12.72 -1.97
CA PHE A 184 -2.73 -12.41 -0.57
C PHE A 184 -4.10 -12.25 0.10
N HIS A 185 -4.18 -12.56 1.39
CA HIS A 185 -5.34 -12.22 2.23
C HIS A 185 -4.87 -11.48 3.49
N LEU A 186 -5.80 -10.80 4.16
CA LEU A 186 -5.57 -10.25 5.50
C LEU A 186 -6.31 -11.11 6.53
N THR A 187 -5.59 -11.63 7.52
CA THR A 187 -6.14 -12.42 8.62
C THR A 187 -6.01 -11.69 9.96
N ASN A 188 -6.86 -12.06 10.93
CA ASN A 188 -6.76 -11.59 12.31
C ASN A 188 -5.91 -12.52 13.21
N ARG A 189 -5.31 -13.56 12.64
CA ARG A 189 -4.45 -14.54 13.32
C ARG A 189 -3.20 -14.81 12.47
N ALA A 190 -2.05 -14.91 13.14
CA ALA A 190 -0.87 -15.57 12.60
C ALA A 190 -1.07 -17.09 12.72
N ALA A 191 -0.49 -17.85 11.78
CA ALA A 191 -0.41 -19.30 11.82
C ALA A 191 0.91 -19.77 11.21
#